data_AF-A0A2J8Y1V5-F1
#
_entry.id   AF-A0A2J8Y1V5-F1
#
_cell.length_a   1.000
_cell.length_b   1.000
_cell.length_c   1.000
_cell.angle_alpha   90.00
_cell.angle_beta   90.00
_cell.angle_gamma   90.00
#
_symmetry.space_group_name_H-M   'P 1'
#
loop_
_entity.id
_entity.type
_entity.pdbx_description
1 polymer ?
#
loop_
_entity_poly.entity_id
_entity_poly.type
_entity_poly.pdbx_seq_one_letter_code
_entity_poly.pdbx_strand_id
1 'polypeptide(L)'
;VAAAAAAGPVFWRRLLGLLPGRPGLAALLGRLSDRLGRNRDRQRRRSPWLLLAPLLSPAVPQVTSPPCCLCPEGVHRFQWIRNLVPEFGVSSSHVRVLSSPAEFFELMKGQIRVAKRRVVMASLYLGTGPLEQELVDCLESTLEKSLQAKFPSNLKVSILLDFTRGSRGRKNSRTMLLPLLQRFPEQVRVSLFHTPHLRGLLRLLIPERFNETIGLQHIKVYLFDNSVILSGANLSDSYFTNRQDRYVFLQDCAEIADFFTELVDAVGDVSLQLQGDDTVQVVDGMVHPYKGDRTEYCKAANKRVMDVINSARTRQQMLHAQTFHSNSL
;
A
#
# COMPACT_ATOMS: atom_id res chain seq x y z
N VAL A 1 -22.25 -38.97 11.61
CA VAL A 1 -22.69 -39.89 10.55
C VAL A 1 -23.55 -39.10 9.57
N ALA A 2 -23.09 -39.03 8.31
CA ALA A 2 -23.77 -38.73 7.03
C ALA A 2 -24.75 -37.53 6.94
N ALA A 3 -24.46 -36.46 6.19
CA ALA A 3 -24.56 -36.26 4.71
C ALA A 3 -25.94 -35.68 4.30
N ALA A 4 -26.02 -34.42 3.85
CA ALA A 4 -26.09 -33.95 2.44
C ALA A 4 -27.36 -34.46 1.70
N ALA A 5 -28.18 -33.70 0.95
CA ALA A 5 -27.94 -32.52 0.13
C ALA A 5 -29.28 -31.91 -0.38
N ALA A 6 -29.16 -30.71 -0.98
CA ALA A 6 -29.89 -30.21 -2.16
C ALA A 6 -31.40 -29.89 -2.09
N ALA A 7 -31.72 -28.59 -2.19
CA ALA A 7 -32.88 -28.13 -2.95
C ALA A 7 -32.64 -26.71 -3.50
N GLY A 8 -32.14 -26.65 -4.73
CA GLY A 8 -32.16 -25.47 -5.58
C GLY A 8 -33.51 -25.31 -6.31
N PRO A 9 -33.60 -24.39 -7.28
CA PRO A 9 -34.78 -23.59 -7.59
C PRO A 9 -35.78 -24.33 -8.50
N VAL A 10 -36.89 -24.80 -7.94
CA VAL A 10 -37.99 -25.44 -8.71
C VAL A 10 -39.29 -24.64 -8.69
N PHE A 11 -39.38 -23.56 -7.89
CA PHE A 11 -40.64 -22.83 -7.77
C PHE A 11 -40.96 -21.90 -8.96
N TRP A 12 -39.94 -21.40 -9.67
CA TRP A 12 -40.14 -20.44 -10.78
C TRP A 12 -40.42 -21.07 -12.15
N ARG A 13 -40.17 -22.38 -12.32
CA ARG A 13 -40.43 -23.07 -13.60
C ARG A 13 -41.86 -23.59 -13.77
N ARG A 14 -42.68 -23.58 -12.72
CA ARG A 14 -44.10 -24.01 -12.79
C ARG A 14 -45.11 -22.88 -13.01
N LEU A 15 -44.70 -21.60 -12.94
CA LEU A 15 -45.62 -20.47 -13.16
C LEU A 15 -45.61 -19.91 -14.60
N LEU A 16 -44.70 -20.36 -15.46
CA LEU A 16 -44.59 -19.88 -16.86
C LEU A 16 -45.27 -20.81 -17.88
N GLY A 17 -46.00 -21.85 -17.42
CA GLY A 17 -46.67 -22.83 -18.28
C GLY A 17 -48.15 -22.54 -18.55
N LEU A 18 -48.71 -21.44 -18.06
CA LEU A 18 -50.12 -21.08 -18.23
C LEU A 18 -50.22 -19.66 -18.78
N LEU A 19 -50.08 -19.51 -20.10
CA LEU A 19 -50.79 -18.52 -20.93
C LEU A 19 -50.39 -18.72 -22.42
N PRO A 20 -51.36 -18.89 -23.34
CA PRO A 20 -51.11 -19.15 -24.75
C PRO A 20 -50.76 -17.88 -25.53
N GLY A 21 -50.06 -18.09 -26.65
CA GLY A 21 -49.30 -17.08 -27.38
C GLY A 21 -50.06 -15.90 -28.00
N ARG A 22 -49.29 -14.83 -28.21
CA ARG A 22 -49.41 -13.82 -29.28
C ARG A 22 -48.16 -12.92 -29.27
N PRO A 23 -47.32 -12.90 -30.33
CA PRO A 23 -46.06 -12.15 -30.35
C PRO A 23 -46.29 -10.69 -30.79
N GLY A 24 -46.94 -9.89 -29.94
CA GLY A 24 -47.28 -8.50 -30.29
C GLY A 24 -47.35 -7.49 -29.13
N LEU A 25 -47.32 -7.96 -27.87
CA LEU A 25 -47.44 -7.07 -26.69
C LEU A 25 -46.10 -6.79 -25.98
N ALA A 26 -45.03 -7.52 -26.30
CA ALA A 26 -43.70 -7.30 -25.73
C ALA A 26 -43.00 -6.04 -26.28
N ALA A 27 -43.37 -5.56 -27.47
CA ALA A 27 -42.80 -4.35 -28.06
C ALA A 27 -43.44 -3.04 -27.58
N LEU A 28 -44.64 -3.10 -26.98
CA LEU A 28 -45.35 -1.92 -26.47
C LEU A 28 -45.03 -1.62 -25.00
N LEU A 29 -44.68 -2.63 -24.20
CA LEU A 29 -44.23 -2.43 -22.81
C LEU A 29 -42.76 -1.99 -22.71
N GLY A 30 -41.93 -2.26 -23.72
CA GLY A 30 -40.55 -1.78 -23.80
C GLY A 30 -40.40 -0.27 -24.06
N ARG A 31 -41.40 0.39 -24.66
CA ARG A 31 -41.32 1.83 -24.99
C ARG A 31 -42.01 2.77 -23.99
N LEU A 32 -42.72 2.23 -22.99
CA LEU A 32 -43.34 3.02 -21.91
C LEU A 32 -42.52 3.00 -20.60
N SER A 33 -41.61 2.04 -20.42
CA SER A 33 -40.66 2.01 -19.28
C SER A 33 -39.58 3.10 -19.38
N ASP A 34 -39.11 3.41 -20.60
CA ASP A 34 -38.05 4.40 -20.83
C ASP A 34 -38.51 5.87 -20.74
N ARG A 35 -39.81 6.14 -20.56
CA ARG A 35 -40.34 7.51 -20.37
C ARG A 35 -40.79 7.83 -18.95
N LEU A 36 -40.77 6.89 -18.00
CA LEU A 36 -41.20 7.12 -16.61
C LEU A 36 -40.09 6.97 -15.55
N GLY A 37 -38.90 6.51 -15.92
CA GLY A 37 -37.76 6.37 -15.00
C GLY A 37 -36.81 7.58 -14.90
N ARG A 38 -37.07 8.68 -15.63
CA ARG A 38 -36.10 9.79 -15.78
C ARG A 38 -36.51 11.11 -15.13
N ASN A 39 -37.48 11.13 -14.19
CA ASN A 39 -37.93 12.41 -13.62
C ASN A 39 -38.41 12.39 -12.16
N ARG A 40 -37.80 11.59 -11.28
CA ARG A 40 -38.01 11.68 -9.82
C ARG A 40 -36.74 11.34 -9.05
N ASP A 41 -35.81 12.30 -9.00
CA ASP A 41 -34.94 12.60 -7.83
C ASP A 41 -33.97 13.75 -8.14
N ARG A 42 -34.52 14.86 -8.65
CA ARG A 42 -33.81 16.14 -8.83
C ARG A 42 -34.50 17.25 -8.05
N GLN A 43 -34.81 17.01 -6.78
CA GLN A 43 -35.24 18.09 -5.87
C GLN A 43 -35.05 17.71 -4.39
N ARG A 44 -33.80 17.50 -3.97
CA ARG A 44 -33.41 17.70 -2.57
C ARG A 44 -32.66 19.02 -2.46
N ARG A 45 -33.25 19.96 -1.72
CA ARG A 45 -32.71 21.27 -1.32
C ARG A 45 -31.21 21.19 -1.03
N ARG A 46 -30.38 21.77 -1.90
CA ARG A 46 -29.03 22.19 -1.55
C ARG A 46 -29.15 23.57 -0.91
N SER A 47 -28.79 23.69 0.36
CA SER A 47 -28.72 24.96 1.07
C SER A 47 -27.65 25.86 0.43
N PRO A 48 -27.85 27.19 0.33
CA PRO A 48 -26.92 28.09 -0.36
C PRO A 48 -25.57 28.28 0.37
N TRP A 49 -25.46 27.79 1.61
CA TRP A 49 -24.31 28.03 2.48
C TRP A 49 -23.04 27.27 2.08
N LEU A 50 -23.16 26.18 1.30
CA LEU A 50 -21.99 25.40 0.86
C LEU A 50 -21.22 26.02 -0.32
N LEU A 51 -21.77 27.06 -0.96
CA LEU A 51 -21.09 27.82 -2.02
C LEU A 51 -20.29 29.02 -1.47
N LEU A 52 -20.43 29.32 -0.17
CA LEU A 52 -19.69 30.39 0.52
C LEU A 52 -18.64 29.86 1.50
N ALA A 53 -18.48 28.53 1.62
CA ALA A 53 -17.46 27.90 2.46
C ALA A 53 -16.01 28.37 2.19
N PRO A 54 -15.60 28.77 0.97
CA PRO A 54 -14.25 29.30 0.75
C PRO A 54 -14.03 30.72 1.33
N LEU A 55 -15.08 31.43 1.74
CA LEU A 55 -15.02 32.81 2.24
C LEU A 55 -15.07 32.91 3.78
N LEU A 56 -15.17 31.78 4.48
CA LEU A 56 -15.27 31.70 5.94
C LEU A 56 -14.14 30.91 6.60
N SER A 57 -13.16 30.44 5.83
CA SER A 57 -11.94 29.87 6.40
C SER A 57 -11.05 31.00 6.91
N PRO A 58 -10.60 30.98 8.18
CA PRO A 58 -9.58 31.90 8.63
C PRO A 58 -8.32 31.71 7.79
N ALA A 59 -7.73 32.83 7.34
CA ALA A 59 -6.47 32.79 6.61
C ALA A 59 -5.41 32.08 7.46
N VAL A 60 -4.84 31.00 6.92
CA VAL A 60 -3.67 30.35 7.53
C VAL A 60 -2.57 31.40 7.62
N PRO A 61 -1.91 31.59 8.77
CA PRO A 61 -0.82 32.56 8.89
C PRO A 61 0.25 32.24 7.84
N GLN A 62 0.45 33.14 6.88
CA GLN A 62 1.59 33.08 5.99
C GLN A 62 2.83 33.47 6.79
N VAL A 63 3.52 32.46 7.35
CA VAL A 63 4.90 32.65 7.80
C VAL A 63 5.76 32.61 6.55
N THR A 64 6.07 33.80 6.02
CA THR A 64 7.02 33.99 4.93
C THR A 64 8.43 33.78 5.47
N SER A 65 9.01 32.61 5.23
CA SER A 65 10.45 32.43 5.33
C SER A 65 11.15 33.17 4.18
N PRO A 66 12.34 33.76 4.40
CA PRO A 66 13.04 34.49 3.35
C PRO A 66 13.42 33.54 2.20
N PRO A 67 13.44 34.02 0.94
CA PRO A 67 13.68 33.19 -0.22
C PRO A 67 15.12 32.67 -0.21
N CYS A 68 15.30 31.34 -0.26
CA CYS A 68 16.56 30.74 -0.67
C CYS A 68 16.85 31.14 -2.13
N CYS A 69 17.95 31.83 -2.36
CA CYS A 69 18.35 32.45 -3.63
C CYS A 69 18.72 31.46 -4.77
N LEU A 70 18.28 30.20 -4.71
CA LEU A 70 18.61 29.16 -5.70
C LEU A 70 17.37 28.50 -6.33
N CYS A 71 16.16 28.99 -6.04
CA CYS A 71 14.92 28.38 -6.52
C CYS A 71 14.31 29.17 -7.69
N PRO A 72 14.06 28.57 -8.87
CA PRO A 72 13.29 29.20 -9.94
C PRO A 72 11.90 29.60 -9.45
N GLU A 73 11.32 30.67 -10.01
CA GLU A 73 10.02 31.27 -9.62
C GLU A 73 8.86 30.25 -9.47
N GLY A 74 8.95 29.09 -10.12
CA GLY A 74 7.96 28.00 -10.01
C GLY A 74 7.91 27.27 -8.66
N VAL A 75 8.96 27.31 -7.84
CA VAL A 75 9.03 26.58 -6.55
C VAL A 75 8.08 27.20 -5.50
N HIS A 76 7.80 28.50 -5.59
CA HIS A 76 6.84 29.17 -4.71
C HIS A 76 5.42 28.61 -4.84
N ARG A 77 5.05 28.03 -5.99
CA ARG A 77 3.71 27.50 -6.26
C ARG A 77 3.31 26.34 -5.32
N PHE A 78 4.29 25.59 -4.82
CA PHE A 78 4.05 24.40 -4.01
C PHE A 78 4.51 24.54 -2.55
N GLN A 79 4.90 25.75 -2.12
CA GLN A 79 5.32 25.98 -0.73
C GLN A 79 4.24 25.63 0.29
N TRP A 80 2.96 25.67 -0.05
CA TRP A 80 1.90 25.26 0.87
C TRP A 80 1.98 23.76 1.23
N ILE A 81 2.53 22.92 0.35
CA ILE A 81 2.69 21.47 0.59
C ILE A 81 3.63 21.23 1.76
N ARG A 82 4.69 22.04 1.90
CA ARG A 82 5.67 21.95 3.00
C ARG A 82 5.04 22.08 4.38
N ASN A 83 3.87 22.71 4.48
CA ASN A 83 3.15 22.89 5.74
C ASN A 83 2.37 21.62 6.14
N LEU A 84 2.14 20.71 5.18
CA LEU A 84 1.27 19.54 5.35
C LEU A 84 2.05 18.22 5.48
N VAL A 85 3.25 18.12 4.90
CA VAL A 85 4.04 16.89 4.83
C VAL A 85 5.51 17.15 5.16
N PRO A 86 6.28 16.13 5.59
CA PRO A 86 7.73 16.26 5.69
C PRO A 86 8.36 16.56 4.33
N GLU A 87 9.39 17.40 4.33
CA GLU A 87 10.22 17.76 3.18
C GLU A 87 11.63 17.20 3.43
N PHE A 88 12.23 16.57 2.44
CA PHE A 88 13.57 15.98 2.54
C PHE A 88 14.45 16.55 1.43
N GLY A 89 15.60 17.13 1.80
CA GLY A 89 16.60 17.57 0.85
C GLY A 89 17.35 16.38 0.25
N VAL A 90 17.52 16.35 -1.08
CA VAL A 90 18.27 15.28 -1.77
C VAL A 90 19.22 15.91 -2.78
N SER A 91 20.48 15.46 -2.78
CA SER A 91 21.43 15.83 -3.84
C SER A 91 20.99 15.22 -5.17
N SER A 92 21.03 16.00 -6.26
CA SER A 92 20.72 15.48 -7.59
C SER A 92 21.64 14.32 -8.01
N SER A 93 22.89 14.30 -7.52
CA SER A 93 23.83 13.20 -7.75
C SER A 93 23.40 11.86 -7.15
N HIS A 94 22.49 11.88 -6.18
CA HIS A 94 21.95 10.70 -5.50
C HIS A 94 20.65 10.20 -6.14
N VAL A 95 20.11 10.92 -7.14
CA VAL A 95 18.86 10.55 -7.81
C VAL A 95 19.18 9.91 -9.16
N ARG A 96 18.74 8.67 -9.33
CA ARG A 96 18.85 7.93 -10.60
C ARG A 96 17.48 7.45 -11.05
N VAL A 97 17.08 7.81 -12.27
CA VAL A 97 15.86 7.29 -12.90
C VAL A 97 16.21 6.02 -13.69
N LEU A 98 15.54 4.91 -13.40
CA LEU A 98 15.77 3.65 -14.13
C LEU A 98 14.88 3.60 -15.36
N SER A 99 15.41 3.01 -16.43
CA SER A 99 14.81 3.06 -17.76
C SER A 99 14.04 1.78 -18.13
N SER A 100 14.26 0.67 -17.42
CA SER A 100 13.64 -0.62 -17.78
C SER A 100 13.27 -1.51 -16.59
N PRO A 101 12.30 -2.43 -16.77
CA PRO A 101 11.98 -3.49 -15.80
C PRO A 101 13.19 -4.34 -15.40
N ALA A 102 14.04 -4.68 -16.37
CA ALA A 102 15.24 -5.49 -16.14
C ALA A 102 16.26 -4.74 -15.27
N GLU A 103 16.47 -3.45 -15.54
CA GLU A 103 17.34 -2.61 -14.70
C GLU A 103 16.79 -2.49 -13.27
N PHE A 104 15.46 -2.34 -13.11
CA PHE A 104 14.81 -2.34 -11.80
C PHE A 104 15.06 -3.64 -11.03
N PHE A 105 14.87 -4.79 -11.68
CA PHE A 105 15.06 -6.10 -11.06
C PHE A 105 16.54 -6.37 -10.69
N GLU A 106 17.47 -6.10 -11.62
CA GLU A 106 18.90 -6.30 -11.36
C GLU A 106 19.44 -5.34 -10.28
N LEU A 107 19.00 -4.07 -10.28
CA LEU A 107 19.36 -3.14 -9.22
C LEU A 107 18.85 -3.64 -7.86
N MET A 108 17.60 -4.12 -7.80
CA MET A 108 17.03 -4.67 -6.57
C MET A 108 17.87 -5.82 -6.02
N LYS A 109 18.20 -6.81 -6.85
CA LYS A 109 19.09 -7.92 -6.45
C LYS A 109 20.48 -7.43 -6.03
N GLY A 110 21.05 -6.48 -6.77
CA GLY A 110 22.33 -5.86 -6.43
C GLY A 110 22.32 -5.21 -5.04
N GLN A 111 21.30 -4.42 -4.74
CA GLN A 111 21.13 -3.75 -3.46
C GLN A 111 20.87 -4.74 -2.31
N ILE A 112 20.10 -5.82 -2.54
CA ILE A 112 19.90 -6.88 -1.54
C ILE A 112 21.24 -7.50 -1.15
N ARG A 113 22.07 -7.90 -2.13
CA ARG A 113 23.35 -8.59 -1.88
C ARG A 113 24.32 -7.78 -1.02
N VAL A 114 24.28 -6.45 -1.11
CA VAL A 114 25.18 -5.57 -0.37
C VAL A 114 24.59 -5.09 0.96
N ALA A 115 23.29 -5.24 1.19
CA ALA A 115 22.61 -4.75 2.38
C ALA A 115 23.19 -5.37 3.67
N LYS A 116 23.34 -4.53 4.71
CA LYS A 116 23.94 -4.92 6.00
C LYS A 116 23.03 -4.71 7.20
N ARG A 117 22.08 -3.79 7.16
CA ARG A 117 21.26 -3.42 8.33
C ARG A 117 19.78 -3.71 8.08
N ARG A 118 19.24 -3.27 6.94
CA ARG A 118 17.82 -3.45 6.66
C ARG A 118 17.51 -3.62 5.17
N VAL A 119 16.57 -4.51 4.90
CA VAL A 119 15.82 -4.57 3.65
C VAL A 119 14.35 -4.38 3.98
N VAL A 120 13.71 -3.39 3.37
CA VAL A 120 12.29 -3.11 3.57
C VAL A 120 11.59 -3.13 2.22
N MET A 121 10.56 -3.95 2.06
CA MET A 121 9.84 -4.11 0.80
C MET A 121 8.34 -3.98 1.04
N ALA A 122 7.76 -2.90 0.53
CA ALA A 122 6.32 -2.72 0.48
C ALA A 122 5.85 -2.86 -0.97
N SER A 123 4.88 -3.74 -1.23
CA SER A 123 4.29 -3.99 -2.56
C SER A 123 2.89 -4.57 -2.39
N LEU A 124 2.03 -4.45 -3.41
CA LEU A 124 0.68 -5.02 -3.33
C LEU A 124 0.71 -6.55 -3.12
N TYR A 125 1.62 -7.22 -3.84
CA TYR A 125 1.87 -8.66 -3.71
C TYR A 125 3.30 -8.97 -4.17
N LEU A 126 3.75 -10.19 -3.84
CA LEU A 126 4.91 -10.87 -4.42
C LEU A 126 4.40 -12.05 -5.26
N GLY A 127 4.76 -12.09 -6.54
CA GLY A 127 4.39 -13.19 -7.44
C GLY A 127 5.06 -14.51 -7.03
N THR A 128 4.81 -15.55 -7.83
CA THR A 128 5.24 -16.92 -7.49
C THR A 128 6.00 -17.62 -8.62
N GLY A 129 6.47 -16.84 -9.59
CA GLY A 129 7.25 -17.31 -10.73
C GLY A 129 8.75 -17.43 -10.41
N PRO A 130 9.57 -17.75 -11.43
CA PRO A 130 11.00 -17.96 -11.27
C PRO A 130 11.77 -16.72 -10.84
N LEU A 131 11.42 -15.54 -11.34
CA LEU A 131 12.13 -14.30 -11.00
C LEU A 131 11.83 -13.82 -9.57
N GLU A 132 10.60 -14.05 -9.09
CA GLU A 132 10.24 -13.80 -7.70
C GLU A 132 10.94 -14.77 -6.75
N GLN A 133 11.06 -16.04 -7.16
CA GLN A 133 11.87 -17.02 -6.43
C GLN A 133 13.34 -16.58 -6.37
N GLU A 134 13.92 -16.16 -7.50
CA GLU A 134 15.31 -15.65 -7.53
C GLU A 134 15.52 -14.47 -6.58
N LEU A 135 14.52 -13.58 -6.45
CA LEU A 135 14.57 -12.47 -5.51
C LEU A 135 14.54 -12.96 -4.04
N VAL A 136 13.72 -13.96 -3.74
CA VAL A 136 13.62 -14.58 -2.41
C VAL A 136 14.91 -15.34 -2.07
N ASP A 137 15.46 -16.10 -3.01
CA ASP A 137 16.73 -16.80 -2.87
C ASP A 137 17.89 -15.80 -2.65
N CYS A 138 17.80 -14.61 -3.25
CA CYS A 138 18.76 -13.54 -3.03
C CYS A 138 18.69 -12.97 -1.61
N LEU A 139 17.49 -12.80 -1.04
CA LEU A 139 17.30 -12.41 0.37
C LEU A 139 17.86 -13.49 1.29
N GLU A 140 17.50 -14.74 1.05
CA GLU A 140 17.95 -15.91 1.81
C GLU A 140 19.47 -15.99 1.87
N SER A 141 20.12 -15.98 0.70
CA SER A 141 21.58 -16.03 0.58
C SER A 141 22.26 -14.87 1.30
N THR A 142 21.63 -13.69 1.35
CA THR A 142 22.18 -12.52 2.02
C THR A 142 22.05 -12.64 3.54
N LEU A 143 20.90 -13.12 4.04
CA LEU A 143 20.68 -13.42 5.44
C LEU A 143 21.65 -14.50 5.96
N GLU A 144 21.84 -15.58 5.21
CA GLU A 144 22.81 -16.62 5.55
C GLU A 144 24.23 -16.07 5.69
N LYS A 145 24.68 -15.28 4.69
CA LYS A 145 26.01 -14.63 4.71
C LYS A 145 26.14 -13.67 5.89
N SER A 146 25.06 -12.96 6.23
CA SER A 146 25.02 -12.05 7.38
C SER A 146 25.25 -12.78 8.70
N LEU A 147 24.71 -13.99 8.85
CA LEU A 147 24.89 -14.82 10.06
C LEU A 147 26.26 -15.50 10.13
N GLN A 148 26.81 -15.90 8.98
CA GLN A 148 28.11 -16.60 8.90
C GLN A 148 29.31 -15.65 8.95
N ALA A 149 29.11 -14.34 8.81
CA ALA A 149 30.19 -13.37 8.83
C ALA A 149 30.91 -13.35 10.19
N LYS A 150 32.23 -13.12 10.17
CA LYS A 150 33.08 -13.00 11.38
C LYS A 150 32.54 -11.98 12.39
N PHE A 151 31.89 -10.93 11.88
CA PHE A 151 31.11 -9.98 12.66
C PHE A 151 29.67 -10.03 12.13
N PRO A 152 28.76 -10.78 12.78
CA PRO A 152 27.42 -10.96 12.29
C PRO A 152 26.71 -9.61 12.14
N SER A 153 26.24 -9.30 10.94
CA SER A 153 25.41 -8.11 10.74
C SER A 153 24.01 -8.36 11.29
N ASN A 154 23.43 -7.37 11.96
CA ASN A 154 22.04 -7.40 12.42
C ASN A 154 21.08 -7.05 11.27
N LEU A 155 21.24 -7.75 10.13
CA LEU A 155 20.40 -7.53 8.96
C LEU A 155 18.97 -7.97 9.28
N LYS A 156 18.02 -7.05 9.08
CA LYS A 156 16.59 -7.31 9.21
C LYS A 156 15.89 -7.15 7.88
N VAL A 157 14.87 -7.97 7.63
CA VAL A 157 14.05 -7.94 6.43
C VAL A 157 12.59 -7.74 6.83
N SER A 158 11.99 -6.63 6.40
CA SER A 158 10.58 -6.30 6.65
C SER A 158 9.83 -6.26 5.32
N ILE A 159 8.84 -7.14 5.16
CA ILE A 159 8.03 -7.23 3.93
C ILE A 159 6.59 -6.89 4.27
N LEU A 160 6.02 -5.87 3.63
CA LEU A 160 4.64 -5.44 3.77
C LEU A 160 3.86 -5.70 2.47
N LEU A 161 2.87 -6.59 2.53
CA LEU A 161 1.99 -6.93 1.40
C LEU A 161 0.53 -6.69 1.74
N ASP A 162 -0.35 -6.72 0.73
CA ASP A 162 -1.80 -6.79 0.95
C ASP A 162 -2.21 -8.23 1.30
N PHE A 163 -3.02 -8.41 2.35
CA PHE A 163 -3.46 -9.71 2.83
C PHE A 163 -4.28 -10.47 1.78
N THR A 164 -5.19 -9.78 1.08
CA THR A 164 -6.08 -10.43 0.12
C THR A 164 -5.34 -10.82 -1.14
N ARG A 165 -4.46 -9.94 -1.65
CA ARG A 165 -3.67 -10.23 -2.85
C ARG A 165 -2.53 -11.20 -2.57
N GLY A 166 -1.91 -11.09 -1.40
CA GLY A 166 -0.83 -11.97 -0.96
C GLY A 166 -1.27 -13.39 -0.59
N SER A 167 -2.56 -13.60 -0.31
CA SER A 167 -3.13 -14.92 0.05
C SER A 167 -3.89 -15.61 -1.09
N ARG A 168 -3.83 -15.08 -2.31
CA ARG A 168 -4.70 -15.55 -3.40
C ARG A 168 -4.21 -16.87 -4.00
N GLY A 169 -5.07 -17.89 -4.01
CA GLY A 169 -4.76 -19.20 -4.58
C GLY A 169 -3.87 -20.05 -3.66
N ARG A 170 -3.61 -21.30 -4.08
CA ARG A 170 -2.85 -22.28 -3.28
C ARG A 170 -1.37 -21.92 -3.17
N LYS A 171 -0.75 -21.50 -4.28
CA LYS A 171 0.59 -20.92 -4.32
C LYS A 171 0.43 -19.41 -4.40
N ASN A 172 0.93 -18.70 -3.41
CA ASN A 172 0.75 -17.26 -3.25
C ASN A 172 1.97 -16.61 -2.56
N SER A 173 1.93 -15.30 -2.36
CA SER A 173 3.03 -14.54 -1.76
C SER A 173 3.42 -15.06 -0.37
N ARG A 174 2.45 -15.47 0.44
CA ARG A 174 2.72 -16.01 1.78
C ARG A 174 3.52 -17.29 1.69
N THR A 175 3.02 -18.26 0.91
CA THR A 175 3.69 -19.55 0.74
C THR A 175 5.08 -19.42 0.15
N MET A 176 5.32 -18.40 -0.70
CA MET A 176 6.64 -18.09 -1.27
C MET A 176 7.62 -17.56 -0.20
N LEU A 177 7.12 -16.86 0.81
CA LEU A 177 7.94 -16.25 1.88
C LEU A 177 8.06 -17.13 3.14
N LEU A 178 7.26 -18.20 3.27
CA LEU A 178 7.31 -19.10 4.44
C LEU A 178 8.71 -19.67 4.71
N PRO A 179 9.50 -20.12 3.70
CA PRO A 179 10.84 -20.65 3.97
C PRO A 179 11.75 -19.62 4.64
N LEU A 180 11.70 -18.36 4.19
CA LEU A 180 12.48 -17.27 4.81
C LEU A 180 12.07 -17.04 6.27
N LEU A 181 10.77 -17.01 6.56
CA LEU A 181 10.27 -16.83 7.92
C LEU A 181 10.66 -17.97 8.86
N GLN A 182 10.58 -19.21 8.38
CA GLN A 182 10.91 -20.40 9.16
C GLN A 182 12.40 -20.48 9.47
N ARG A 183 13.25 -20.10 8.50
CA ARG A 183 14.71 -20.16 8.64
C ARG A 183 15.29 -18.98 9.42
N PHE A 184 14.66 -17.81 9.34
CA PHE A 184 15.16 -16.57 9.96
C PHE A 184 14.09 -15.82 10.77
N PRO A 185 13.45 -16.47 11.78
CA PRO A 185 12.30 -15.92 12.48
C PRO A 185 12.60 -14.59 13.21
N GLU A 186 13.84 -14.38 13.67
CA GLU A 186 14.26 -13.17 14.37
C GLU A 186 14.66 -12.01 13.42
N GLN A 187 14.94 -12.32 12.15
CA GLN A 187 15.43 -11.33 11.18
C GLN A 187 14.36 -10.96 10.15
N VAL A 188 13.42 -11.87 9.85
CA VAL A 188 12.41 -11.69 8.81
C VAL A 188 11.05 -11.43 9.44
N ARG A 189 10.41 -10.35 9.02
CA ARG A 189 9.04 -10.01 9.38
C ARG A 189 8.21 -9.84 8.12
N VAL A 190 7.07 -10.52 8.04
CA VAL A 190 6.11 -10.37 6.92
C VAL A 190 4.77 -9.89 7.48
N SER A 191 4.41 -8.66 7.11
CA SER A 191 3.16 -7.99 7.46
C SER A 191 2.19 -8.01 6.29
N LEU A 192 0.93 -8.30 6.56
CA LEU A 192 -0.16 -8.44 5.59
C LEU A 192 -1.28 -7.45 5.95
N PHE A 193 -1.29 -6.31 5.27
CA PHE A 193 -2.28 -5.26 5.48
C PHE A 193 -3.65 -5.73 4.99
N HIS A 194 -4.69 -5.50 5.79
CA HIS A 194 -6.07 -5.81 5.40
C HIS A 194 -6.95 -4.58 5.58
N THR A 195 -7.65 -4.19 4.53
CA THR A 195 -8.55 -3.03 4.58
C THR A 195 -9.68 -3.22 5.60
N PRO A 196 -9.94 -2.23 6.48
CA PRO A 196 -11.01 -2.32 7.46
C PRO A 196 -12.41 -2.29 6.81
N HIS A 197 -12.51 -2.03 5.51
CA HIS A 197 -13.77 -2.03 4.77
C HIS A 197 -14.23 -3.43 4.35
N LEU A 198 -13.32 -4.41 4.27
CA LEU A 198 -13.65 -5.82 3.95
C LEU A 198 -13.91 -6.62 5.25
N ARG A 199 -15.14 -6.55 5.77
CA ARG A 199 -15.57 -7.18 7.04
C ARG A 199 -16.82 -8.05 6.88
N GLY A 200 -17.00 -9.02 7.78
CA GLY A 200 -18.24 -9.81 7.92
C GLY A 200 -18.68 -10.51 6.63
N LEU A 201 -19.99 -10.46 6.34
CA LEU A 201 -20.58 -11.08 5.15
C LEU A 201 -20.03 -10.53 3.83
N LEU A 202 -19.56 -9.27 3.79
CA LEU A 202 -18.93 -8.69 2.60
C LEU A 202 -17.68 -9.50 2.20
N ARG A 203 -16.91 -10.00 3.16
CA ARG A 203 -15.76 -10.88 2.86
C ARG A 203 -16.20 -12.24 2.26
N LEU A 204 -17.32 -12.79 2.71
CA LEU A 204 -17.83 -14.09 2.28
C LEU A 204 -18.54 -14.03 0.92
N LEU A 205 -19.19 -12.90 0.62
CA LEU A 205 -20.05 -12.74 -0.54
C LEU A 205 -19.37 -12.02 -1.71
N ILE A 206 -18.32 -11.23 -1.46
CA ILE A 206 -17.64 -10.48 -2.52
C ILE A 206 -16.62 -11.40 -3.21
N PRO A 207 -16.77 -11.64 -4.52
CA PRO A 207 -15.77 -12.36 -5.29
C PRO A 207 -14.42 -11.64 -5.23
N GLU A 208 -13.33 -12.38 -5.15
CA GLU A 208 -11.96 -11.82 -4.98
C GLU A 208 -11.60 -10.70 -5.97
N ARG A 209 -12.22 -10.67 -7.16
CA ARG A 209 -12.01 -9.64 -8.19
C ARG A 209 -12.53 -8.25 -7.78
N PHE A 210 -13.56 -8.18 -6.93
CA PHE A 210 -14.17 -6.91 -6.49
C PHE A 210 -13.61 -6.39 -5.16
N ASN A 211 -12.83 -7.22 -4.44
CA ASN A 211 -12.07 -6.76 -3.26
C ASN A 211 -11.10 -5.62 -3.61
N GLU A 212 -10.65 -5.56 -4.88
CA GLU A 212 -9.73 -4.53 -5.39
C GLU A 212 -10.32 -3.12 -5.37
N THR A 213 -11.65 -2.97 -5.41
CA THR A 213 -12.33 -1.66 -5.44
C THR A 213 -12.53 -1.07 -4.04
N ILE A 214 -12.36 -1.88 -2.98
CA ILE A 214 -12.76 -1.54 -1.60
C ILE A 214 -11.58 -0.96 -0.77
N GLY A 215 -10.39 -0.89 -1.38
CA GLY A 215 -9.18 -0.25 -0.84
C GLY A 215 -8.11 -1.29 -0.53
N LEU A 216 -6.96 -1.18 -1.17
CA LEU A 216 -5.81 -2.07 -0.99
C LEU A 216 -4.59 -1.29 -0.47
N GLN A 217 -3.61 -2.01 0.08
CA GLN A 217 -2.28 -1.43 0.30
C GLN A 217 -1.61 -1.18 -1.07
N HIS A 218 -1.16 0.05 -1.31
CA HIS A 218 -0.54 0.44 -2.60
C HIS A 218 0.86 1.03 -2.46
N ILE A 219 1.45 0.99 -1.26
CA ILE A 219 2.83 1.45 -1.05
C ILE A 219 3.77 0.55 -1.86
N LYS A 220 4.66 1.18 -2.62
CA LYS A 220 5.67 0.55 -3.48
C LYS A 220 7.00 1.19 -3.22
N VAL A 221 7.64 0.68 -2.19
CA VAL A 221 8.88 1.20 -1.65
C VAL A 221 9.78 0.00 -1.42
N TYR A 222 10.96 0.04 -2.03
CA TYR A 222 11.96 -1.01 -1.91
C TYR A 222 13.25 -0.38 -1.40
N LEU A 223 13.61 -0.68 -0.17
CA LEU A 223 14.65 0.00 0.57
C LEU A 223 15.72 -0.98 1.00
N PHE A 224 16.97 -0.55 0.87
CA PHE A 224 18.17 -1.31 1.18
C PHE A 224 19.13 -0.37 1.91
N ASP A 225 19.24 -0.54 3.23
CA ASP A 225 19.96 0.34 4.15
C ASP A 225 19.56 1.83 4.05
N ASN A 226 20.35 2.64 3.33
CA ASN A 226 20.12 4.07 3.12
C ASN A 226 19.61 4.39 1.71
N SER A 227 19.44 3.38 0.86
CA SER A 227 18.99 3.57 -0.52
C SER A 227 17.55 3.12 -0.67
N VAL A 228 16.76 3.85 -1.45
CA VAL A 228 15.33 3.55 -1.67
C VAL A 228 14.99 3.61 -3.15
N ILE A 229 14.19 2.67 -3.61
CA ILE A 229 13.55 2.66 -4.93
C ILE A 229 12.07 2.94 -4.72
N LEU A 230 11.59 4.02 -5.35
CA LEU A 230 10.17 4.36 -5.44
C LEU A 230 9.68 3.96 -6.84
N SER A 231 8.59 3.20 -6.92
CA SER A 231 8.08 2.73 -8.21
C SER A 231 6.56 2.50 -8.21
N GLY A 232 5.94 2.44 -9.39
CA GLY A 232 4.59 1.88 -9.57
C GLY A 232 4.56 0.36 -9.79
N ALA A 233 5.72 -0.28 -9.93
CA ALA A 233 5.84 -1.72 -10.14
C ALA A 233 5.53 -2.56 -8.88
N ASN A 234 4.86 -3.70 -9.07
CA ASN A 234 4.78 -4.76 -8.05
C ASN A 234 5.94 -5.75 -8.22
N LEU A 235 6.16 -6.60 -7.22
CA LEU A 235 7.13 -7.68 -7.28
C LEU A 235 6.56 -8.87 -8.06
N SER A 236 6.61 -8.83 -9.40
CA SER A 236 6.22 -9.98 -10.21
C SER A 236 6.93 -10.04 -11.56
N ASP A 237 6.99 -11.22 -12.16
CA ASP A 237 7.65 -11.52 -13.43
C ASP A 237 7.40 -10.46 -14.51
N SER A 238 6.13 -10.10 -14.75
CA SER A 238 5.79 -9.09 -15.75
C SER A 238 6.43 -7.73 -15.47
N TYR A 239 6.55 -7.31 -14.22
CA TYR A 239 7.16 -6.04 -13.80
C TYR A 239 8.70 -6.11 -13.72
N PHE A 240 9.28 -7.31 -13.84
CA PHE A 240 10.71 -7.52 -13.95
C PHE A 240 11.19 -7.67 -15.40
N THR A 241 10.27 -7.92 -16.34
CA THR A 241 10.60 -8.19 -17.74
C THR A 241 9.99 -7.17 -18.70
N ASN A 242 8.67 -7.19 -18.86
CA ASN A 242 8.00 -6.63 -20.04
C ASN A 242 7.06 -5.45 -19.72
N ARG A 243 6.70 -5.26 -18.44
CA ARG A 243 5.80 -4.21 -17.98
C ARG A 243 6.59 -3.08 -17.35
N GLN A 244 6.81 -2.03 -18.14
CA GLN A 244 7.50 -0.83 -17.71
C GLN A 244 6.62 0.03 -16.80
N ASP A 245 7.24 0.50 -15.72
CA ASP A 245 6.71 1.52 -14.83
C ASP A 245 7.75 2.64 -14.66
N ARG A 246 7.51 3.58 -13.75
CA ARG A 246 8.50 4.58 -13.34
C ARG A 246 9.27 4.07 -12.14
N TYR A 247 10.58 4.31 -12.13
CA TYR A 247 11.46 3.88 -11.05
C TYR A 247 12.42 5.03 -10.73
N VAL A 248 12.38 5.49 -9.49
CA VAL A 248 13.32 6.50 -8.98
C VAL A 248 14.13 5.84 -7.88
N PHE A 249 15.43 5.70 -8.12
CA PHE A 249 16.40 5.24 -7.14
C PHE A 249 17.03 6.44 -6.46
N LEU A 250 16.86 6.53 -5.14
CA LEU A 250 17.48 7.52 -4.28
C LEU A 250 18.57 6.80 -3.49
N GLN A 251 19.82 7.05 -3.86
CA GLN A 251 20.98 6.40 -3.28
C GLN A 251 21.47 7.18 -2.05
N ASP A 252 21.87 6.48 -1.00
CA ASP A 252 22.50 7.08 0.19
C ASP A 252 21.71 8.26 0.79
N CYS A 253 20.38 8.13 0.80
CA CYS A 253 19.42 9.09 1.34
C CYS A 253 18.88 8.60 2.69
N ALA A 254 19.71 8.66 3.74
CA ALA A 254 19.40 8.08 5.06
C ALA A 254 18.08 8.57 5.65
N GLU A 255 17.79 9.86 5.59
CA GLU A 255 16.58 10.45 6.19
C GLU A 255 15.28 9.97 5.52
N ILE A 256 15.31 9.86 4.18
CA ILE A 256 14.18 9.31 3.42
C ILE A 256 14.05 7.82 3.71
N ALA A 257 15.16 7.09 3.78
CA ALA A 257 15.15 5.67 4.11
C ALA A 257 14.60 5.42 5.53
N ASP A 258 14.98 6.23 6.51
CA ASP A 258 14.46 6.15 7.87
C ASP A 258 12.95 6.43 7.91
N PHE A 259 12.49 7.50 7.23
CA PHE A 259 11.07 7.82 7.13
C PHE A 259 10.26 6.67 6.54
N PHE A 260 10.69 6.10 5.41
CA PHE A 260 9.95 5.00 4.78
C PHE A 260 10.01 3.71 5.59
N THR A 261 11.13 3.45 6.28
CA THR A 261 11.22 2.34 7.23
C THR A 261 10.18 2.50 8.34
N GLU A 262 10.16 3.65 9.01
CA GLU A 262 9.20 3.96 10.07
C GLU A 262 7.75 3.89 9.57
N LEU A 263 7.47 4.39 8.35
CA LEU A 263 6.14 4.36 7.75
C LEU A 263 5.68 2.94 7.45
N VAL A 264 6.53 2.13 6.84
CA VAL A 264 6.22 0.73 6.52
C VAL A 264 6.05 -0.07 7.80
N ASP A 265 6.88 0.15 8.81
CA ASP A 265 6.75 -0.51 10.11
C ASP A 265 5.47 -0.09 10.83
N ALA A 266 5.11 1.20 10.82
CA ALA A 266 3.85 1.69 11.40
C ALA A 266 2.61 1.05 10.77
N VAL A 267 2.61 0.88 9.44
CA VAL A 267 1.54 0.16 8.73
C VAL A 267 1.62 -1.34 9.02
N GLY A 268 2.83 -1.90 9.08
CA GLY A 268 3.08 -3.30 9.41
C GLY A 268 2.57 -3.66 10.80
N ASP A 269 2.74 -2.79 11.79
CA ASP A 269 2.32 -3.03 13.17
C ASP A 269 0.81 -3.15 13.33
N VAL A 270 0.03 -2.45 12.50
CA VAL A 270 -1.44 -2.57 12.46
C VAL A 270 -1.93 -3.58 11.42
N SER A 271 -1.00 -4.37 10.86
CA SER A 271 -1.27 -5.42 9.89
C SER A 271 -1.15 -6.81 10.50
N LEU A 272 -1.67 -7.81 9.80
CA LEU A 272 -1.56 -9.20 10.22
C LEU A 272 -0.13 -9.70 10.00
N GLN A 273 0.49 -10.30 11.01
CA GLN A 273 1.82 -10.89 10.93
C GLN A 273 1.72 -12.35 10.48
N LEU A 274 2.35 -12.68 9.35
CA LEU A 274 2.47 -14.05 8.88
C LEU A 274 3.44 -14.82 9.78
N GLN A 275 3.00 -15.98 10.26
CA GLN A 275 3.78 -16.88 11.09
C GLN A 275 4.42 -17.99 10.26
N GLY A 276 5.41 -18.67 10.84
CA GLY A 276 6.11 -19.78 10.18
C GLY A 276 5.22 -20.99 9.84
N ASP A 277 4.04 -21.12 10.46
CA ASP A 277 3.06 -22.18 10.21
C ASP A 277 1.95 -21.76 9.20
N ASP A 278 2.15 -20.66 8.46
CA ASP A 278 1.16 -20.04 7.58
C ASP A 278 -0.11 -19.55 8.30
N THR A 279 -0.08 -19.42 9.63
CA THR A 279 -1.14 -18.68 10.34
C THR A 279 -0.86 -17.19 10.30
N VAL A 280 -1.88 -16.39 10.64
CA VAL A 280 -1.76 -14.94 10.74
C VAL A 280 -2.23 -14.46 12.10
N GLN A 281 -1.43 -13.61 12.73
CA GLN A 281 -1.70 -13.07 14.05
C GLN A 281 -1.63 -11.55 14.03
N VAL A 282 -2.19 -10.90 15.03
CA VAL A 282 -2.02 -9.45 15.23
C VAL A 282 -0.85 -9.24 16.19
N VAL A 283 -0.13 -8.14 16.05
CA VAL A 283 0.87 -7.73 17.04
C VAL A 283 0.15 -7.54 18.40
N ASP A 284 0.81 -7.92 19.49
CA ASP A 284 0.24 -7.77 20.82
C ASP A 284 -0.18 -6.31 21.10
N GLY A 285 -1.34 -6.15 21.74
CA GLY A 285 -1.97 -4.85 21.97
C GLY A 285 -2.61 -4.17 20.74
N MET A 286 -2.58 -4.77 19.54
CA MET A 286 -3.21 -4.20 18.35
C MET A 286 -4.61 -4.77 18.09
N VAL A 287 -5.49 -3.91 17.56
CA VAL A 287 -6.87 -4.30 17.21
C VAL A 287 -6.86 -5.07 15.89
N HIS A 288 -7.61 -6.18 15.83
CA HIS A 288 -7.67 -6.98 14.62
C HIS A 288 -8.37 -6.23 13.46
N PRO A 289 -7.77 -6.13 12.26
CA PRO A 289 -8.27 -5.28 11.15
C PRO A 289 -9.67 -5.61 10.64
N TYR A 290 -10.15 -6.84 10.82
CA TYR A 290 -11.48 -7.26 10.38
C TYR A 290 -12.30 -8.04 11.42
N LYS A 291 -11.70 -8.50 12.52
CA LYS A 291 -12.44 -9.15 13.63
C LYS A 291 -12.67 -8.22 14.83
N GLY A 292 -11.81 -7.22 15.06
CA GLY A 292 -11.94 -6.28 16.16
C GLY A 292 -12.87 -5.11 15.83
N ASP A 293 -13.02 -4.14 16.73
CA ASP A 293 -13.83 -2.95 16.44
C ASP A 293 -13.26 -2.13 15.27
N ARG A 294 -14.14 -1.59 14.42
CA ARG A 294 -13.73 -0.84 13.22
C ARG A 294 -13.19 0.53 13.57
N THR A 295 -13.87 1.22 14.47
CA THR A 295 -13.54 2.59 14.84
C THR A 295 -12.23 2.61 15.62
N GLU A 296 -12.07 1.67 16.56
CA GLU A 296 -10.82 1.50 17.32
C GLU A 296 -9.65 1.16 16.40
N TYR A 297 -9.82 0.20 15.47
CA TYR A 297 -8.78 -0.11 14.49
C TYR A 297 -8.39 1.11 13.66
N CYS A 298 -9.37 1.80 13.06
CA CYS A 298 -9.09 2.97 12.23
C CYS A 298 -8.42 4.10 13.04
N LYS A 299 -8.84 4.31 14.29
CA LYS A 299 -8.23 5.30 15.18
C LYS A 299 -6.79 4.94 15.53
N ALA A 300 -6.53 3.68 15.88
CA ALA A 300 -5.18 3.20 16.21
C ALA A 300 -4.24 3.25 15.00
N ALA A 301 -4.69 2.78 13.83
CA ALA A 301 -3.93 2.83 12.58
C ALA A 301 -3.65 4.26 12.13
N ASN A 302 -4.66 5.14 12.16
CA ASN A 302 -4.46 6.54 11.80
C ASN A 302 -3.48 7.24 12.75
N LYS A 303 -3.64 7.05 14.07
CA LYS A 303 -2.71 7.59 15.06
C LYS A 303 -1.28 7.16 14.75
N ARG A 304 -1.03 5.87 14.56
CA ARG A 304 0.31 5.33 14.34
C ARG A 304 0.99 5.87 13.08
N VAL A 305 0.25 5.94 11.97
CA VAL A 305 0.77 6.49 10.71
C VAL A 305 1.00 8.01 10.82
N MET A 306 0.07 8.74 11.43
CA MET A 306 0.20 10.19 11.60
C MET A 306 1.32 10.57 12.56
N ASP A 307 1.57 9.76 13.60
CA ASP A 307 2.69 9.97 14.53
C ASP A 307 4.04 9.92 13.79
N VAL A 308 4.22 8.99 12.85
CA VAL A 308 5.43 8.93 11.98
C VAL A 308 5.53 10.17 11.09
N ILE A 309 4.44 10.55 10.40
CA ILE A 309 4.44 11.71 9.50
C ILE A 309 4.75 13.00 10.26
N ASN A 310 4.12 13.20 11.42
CA ASN A 310 4.31 14.38 12.26
C ASN A 310 5.71 14.43 12.87
N SER A 311 6.24 13.29 13.31
CA SER A 311 7.61 13.18 13.84
C SER A 311 8.64 13.49 12.77
N ALA A 312 8.49 12.92 11.57
CA ALA A 312 9.36 13.21 10.44
C ALA A 312 9.30 14.70 10.06
N ARG A 313 8.11 15.30 10.01
CA ARG A 313 7.94 16.73 9.73
C ARG A 313 8.68 17.59 10.76
N THR A 314 8.55 17.26 12.05
CA THR A 314 9.20 17.99 13.13
C THR A 314 10.73 17.90 13.03
N ARG A 315 11.27 16.69 12.77
CA ARG A 315 12.72 16.49 12.58
C ARG A 315 13.26 17.30 11.40
N GLN A 316 12.57 17.28 10.26
CA GLN A 316 12.98 18.01 9.07
C GLN A 316 12.90 19.53 9.25
N GLN A 317 11.88 20.05 9.94
CA GLN A 317 11.80 21.47 10.30
C GLN A 317 12.99 21.93 11.16
N MET A 318 13.41 21.10 12.13
CA MET A 318 14.58 21.39 12.97
C MET A 318 15.87 21.40 12.15
N LEU A 319 16.05 20.42 11.27
CA LEU A 319 17.24 20.32 10.40
C LEU A 319 17.35 21.50 9.43
N HIS A 320 16.23 21.90 8.82
CA HIS A 320 16.20 23.09 7.98
C HIS A 320 16.60 24.33 8.78
N ALA A 321 16.02 24.56 9.96
CA ALA A 321 16.37 25.70 10.82
C ALA A 321 17.86 25.74 11.18
N GLN A 322 18.47 24.59 11.52
CA GLN A 322 19.91 24.49 11.81
C GLN A 322 20.77 24.85 10.58
N THR A 323 20.39 24.36 9.40
CA THR A 323 21.13 24.60 8.15
C THR A 323 21.10 26.08 7.76
N PHE A 324 19.98 26.76 7.99
CA PHE A 324 19.85 28.21 7.76
C PHE A 324 20.77 29.04 8.68
N HIS A 325 20.89 28.65 9.95
CA HIS A 325 21.74 29.37 10.91
C HIS A 325 23.25 29.13 10.67
N SER A 326 23.64 27.93 10.24
CA SER A 326 25.06 27.62 9.96
C SER A 326 25.61 28.30 8.70
N ASN A 327 24.78 28.61 7.71
CA ASN A 327 25.19 29.30 6.49
C ASN A 327 25.20 30.84 6.61
N SER A 328 24.89 31.38 7.79
CA SER A 328 24.83 32.83 8.06
C SER A 328 26.04 33.35 8.88
N LEU A 329 27.06 32.51 9.09
CA LEU A 329 28.32 32.81 9.79
C LEU A 329 29.51 32.61 8.86
#